data_AF-A0AAD5V2R5-F1
#
_entry.id   AF-A0AAD5V2R5-F1
#
_cell.length_a   1.000
_cell.length_b   1.000
_cell.length_c   1.000
_cell.angle_alpha   90.00
_cell.angle_beta   90.00
_cell.angle_gamma   90.00
#
_symmetry.space_group_name_H-M   'P 1'
#
loop_
_entity.id
_entity.type
_entity.pdbx_description
1 polymer ?
#
loop_
_entity_poly.entity_id
_entity_poly.type
_entity_poly.pdbx_seq_one_letter_code
_entity_poly.pdbx_strand_id
1 'polypeptide(L)'
;MAPTFLRVAVPLVVSLFAAVAVRAEQHIVRFQNKCGHGTPQLIQGPNVLSTGRDYVSNGPLTSAIAYLQTGNCGFNGENCALVELTLKNPSQPGSGSSSDISLIAPHAYNVETGFSYFGGCDGTGATCSSPQCKTAFHKPDDTHVQVACQSTNVNLLITFCGSSGGKASASTPPSVQKADVPASDPVPVNAASTPPAEASSSPEPSPTAAAQKPVTTCLNRQKKRSAPQLVARGMPEDIMIRASDPRARAMYDAHRRHHAKLSGRYPNA
;
A
#
# COMPACT_ATOMS: atom_id res chain seq x y z
N MET A 1 67.15 36.61 -40.22
CA MET A 1 66.41 35.33 -40.32
C MET A 1 65.61 35.17 -39.03
N ALA A 2 64.31 35.43 -39.07
CA ALA A 2 63.44 35.44 -37.88
C ALA A 2 62.72 34.08 -37.74
N PRO A 3 62.59 33.52 -36.52
CA PRO A 3 61.90 32.26 -36.31
C PRO A 3 60.40 32.48 -36.09
N THR A 4 59.58 31.85 -36.94
CA THR A 4 58.12 31.86 -36.81
C THR A 4 57.70 30.76 -35.85
N PHE A 5 57.35 31.12 -34.61
CA PHE A 5 56.79 30.20 -33.63
C PHE A 5 55.31 29.94 -33.93
N LEU A 6 55.01 28.74 -34.43
CA LEU A 6 53.64 28.27 -34.67
C LEU A 6 52.98 27.92 -33.32
N ARG A 7 52.14 28.81 -32.80
CA ARG A 7 51.31 28.55 -31.62
C ARG A 7 50.09 27.73 -32.04
N VAL A 8 50.15 26.41 -31.88
CA VAL A 8 48.99 25.53 -32.02
C VAL A 8 48.12 25.68 -30.77
N ALA A 9 47.02 26.42 -30.90
CA ALA A 9 46.00 26.53 -29.85
C ALA A 9 45.19 25.22 -29.81
N VAL A 10 45.29 24.48 -28.71
CA VAL A 10 44.44 23.31 -28.43
C VAL A 10 43.07 23.83 -27.96
N PRO A 11 41.97 23.61 -28.69
CA PRO A 11 40.65 24.00 -28.21
C PRO A 11 40.25 23.04 -27.08
N LEU A 12 40.11 23.58 -25.87
CA LEU A 12 39.52 22.91 -24.72
C LEU A 12 38.02 22.72 -25.00
N VAL A 13 37.62 21.59 -25.56
CA VAL A 13 36.20 21.23 -25.74
C VAL A 13 35.64 20.84 -24.37
N VAL A 14 35.05 21.80 -23.67
CA VAL A 14 34.31 21.57 -22.42
C VAL A 14 32.94 21.02 -22.80
N SER A 15 32.80 19.69 -22.80
CA SER A 15 31.49 19.03 -22.93
C SER A 15 30.65 19.30 -21.67
N LEU A 16 29.78 20.29 -21.77
CA LEU A 16 28.78 20.61 -20.74
C LEU A 16 27.72 19.51 -20.75
N PHE A 17 27.91 18.45 -19.96
CA PHE A 17 26.85 17.48 -19.70
C PHE A 17 25.78 18.16 -18.84
N ALA A 18 24.76 18.73 -19.49
CA ALA A 18 23.55 19.15 -18.81
C ALA A 18 22.88 17.91 -18.21
N ALA A 19 23.02 17.72 -16.90
CA ALA A 19 22.28 16.71 -16.17
C ALA A 19 20.80 17.07 -16.22
N VAL A 20 20.07 16.48 -17.16
CA VAL A 20 18.60 16.59 -17.23
C VAL A 20 18.07 15.88 -15.98
N ALA A 21 17.64 16.66 -14.99
CA ALA A 21 16.99 16.12 -13.81
C ALA A 21 15.62 15.56 -14.21
N VAL A 22 15.57 14.25 -14.50
CA VAL A 22 14.31 13.54 -14.67
C VAL A 22 13.60 13.57 -13.32
N ARG A 23 12.54 14.36 -13.20
CA ARG A 23 11.63 14.28 -12.04
C ARG A 23 10.86 12.97 -12.15
N ALA A 24 11.41 11.92 -11.56
CA ALA A 24 10.71 10.66 -11.41
C ALA A 24 9.46 10.88 -10.55
N GLU A 25 8.33 10.31 -10.99
CA GLU A 25 7.09 10.31 -10.23
C GLU A 25 7.29 9.61 -8.90
N GLN A 26 6.86 10.24 -7.81
CA GLN A 26 6.96 9.68 -6.47
C GLN A 26 5.73 10.04 -5.63
N HIS A 27 5.25 9.06 -4.87
CA HIS A 27 4.12 9.23 -3.95
C HIS A 27 4.42 8.59 -2.59
N ILE A 28 3.98 9.24 -1.52
CA ILE A 28 4.07 8.73 -0.16
C ILE A 28 2.66 8.43 0.35
N VAL A 29 2.45 7.23 0.90
CA VAL A 29 1.27 6.91 1.70
C VAL A 29 1.70 6.85 3.16
N ARG A 30 1.08 7.70 3.98
CA ARG A 30 1.33 7.80 5.43
C ARG A 30 0.09 7.39 6.20
N PHE A 31 0.30 6.75 7.35
CA PHE A 31 -0.76 6.35 8.26
C PHE A 31 -0.72 7.13 9.57
N GLN A 32 -1.89 7.51 10.07
CA GLN A 32 -2.12 7.97 11.44
C GLN A 32 -3.16 7.08 12.09
N ASN A 33 -2.72 6.11 12.88
CA ASN A 33 -3.61 5.28 13.66
C ASN A 33 -3.84 5.92 15.05
N LYS A 34 -4.96 6.63 15.22
CA LYS A 34 -5.36 7.24 16.51
C LYS A 34 -6.26 6.33 17.34
N CYS A 35 -6.54 5.11 16.87
CA CYS A 35 -7.42 4.17 17.57
C CYS A 35 -6.76 3.57 18.82
N GLY A 36 -5.42 3.64 18.93
CA GLY A 36 -4.65 2.95 19.98
C GLY A 36 -4.60 1.43 19.83
N HIS A 37 -5.16 0.88 18.76
CA HIS A 37 -5.19 -0.54 18.43
C HIS A 37 -5.30 -0.76 16.92
N GLY A 38 -5.15 -2.01 16.48
CA GLY A 38 -5.19 -2.38 15.07
C GLY A 38 -3.91 -2.03 14.31
N THR A 39 -3.77 -2.61 13.12
CA THR A 39 -2.60 -2.42 12.25
C THR A 39 -3.04 -1.87 10.89
N PRO A 40 -2.59 -0.67 10.49
CA PRO A 40 -2.88 -0.16 9.15
C PRO A 40 -2.32 -1.09 8.09
N GLN A 41 -3.09 -1.40 7.06
CA GLN A 41 -2.68 -2.20 5.92
C GLN A 41 -2.71 -1.34 4.66
N LEU A 42 -1.66 -1.43 3.83
CA LEU A 42 -1.66 -0.96 2.44
C LEU A 42 -1.44 -2.16 1.54
N ILE A 43 -2.35 -2.41 0.61
CA ILE A 43 -2.33 -3.60 -0.26
C ILE A 43 -2.48 -3.17 -1.71
N GLN A 44 -1.77 -3.85 -2.60
CA GLN A 44 -1.93 -3.71 -4.05
C GLN A 44 -1.92 -5.10 -4.70
N GLY A 45 -3.06 -5.49 -5.26
CA GLY A 45 -3.26 -6.85 -5.75
C GLY A 45 -2.98 -7.87 -4.64
N PRO A 46 -2.09 -8.86 -4.85
CA PRO A 46 -1.78 -9.87 -3.83
C PRO A 46 -0.72 -9.43 -2.81
N ASN A 47 -0.19 -8.21 -2.92
CA ASN A 47 0.97 -7.78 -2.14
C ASN A 47 0.57 -6.86 -0.99
N VAL A 48 1.08 -7.13 0.20
CA VAL A 48 1.08 -6.17 1.31
C VAL A 48 2.26 -5.22 1.12
N LEU A 49 1.97 -3.95 0.85
CA LEU A 49 2.96 -2.90 0.62
C LEU A 49 3.42 -2.25 1.93
N SER A 50 2.53 -2.13 2.91
CA SER A 50 2.85 -1.60 4.24
C SER A 50 1.89 -2.12 5.30
N THR A 51 2.41 -2.21 6.53
CA THR A 51 1.67 -2.56 7.75
C THR A 51 1.72 -1.39 8.76
N GLY A 52 1.68 -0.15 8.26
CA GLY A 52 1.61 1.08 9.07
C GLY A 52 2.83 2.01 9.02
N ARG A 53 3.92 1.62 8.35
CA ARG A 53 5.02 2.54 8.04
C ARG A 53 4.70 3.36 6.79
N ASP A 54 5.35 4.51 6.64
CA ASP A 54 5.30 5.26 5.38
C ASP A 54 5.73 4.36 4.22
N TYR A 55 4.91 4.34 3.17
CA TYR A 55 5.21 3.64 1.93
C TYR A 55 5.56 4.66 0.85
N VAL A 56 6.70 4.47 0.19
CA VAL A 56 7.13 5.31 -0.93
C VAL A 56 7.00 4.53 -2.22
N SER A 57 6.17 5.01 -3.13
CA SER A 57 6.07 4.51 -4.50
C SER A 57 6.96 5.34 -5.42
N ASN A 58 7.89 4.71 -6.13
CA ASN A 58 8.74 5.35 -7.15
C ASN A 58 8.09 5.26 -8.53
N GLY A 59 6.86 5.76 -8.63
CA GLY A 59 6.00 5.73 -9.80
C GLY A 59 4.52 5.68 -9.42
N PRO A 60 3.61 5.55 -10.39
CA PRO A 60 2.17 5.46 -10.13
C PRO A 60 1.83 4.32 -9.16
N LEU A 61 1.04 4.62 -8.13
CA LEU A 61 0.44 3.63 -7.24
C LEU A 61 -1.03 3.46 -7.63
N THR A 62 -1.34 2.44 -8.44
CA THR A 62 -2.68 2.25 -9.00
C THR A 62 -3.47 1.15 -8.29
N SER A 63 -4.77 1.36 -8.10
CA SER A 63 -5.71 0.38 -7.52
C SER A 63 -5.20 -0.24 -6.21
N ALA A 64 -4.62 0.60 -5.34
CA ALA A 64 -4.22 0.19 -4.01
C ALA A 64 -5.40 0.41 -3.06
N ILE A 65 -5.41 -0.39 -1.99
CA ILE A 65 -6.42 -0.32 -0.95
C ILE A 65 -5.75 -0.20 0.41
N ALA A 66 -6.43 0.46 1.34
CA ALA A 66 -5.97 0.55 2.71
C ALA A 66 -7.12 0.45 3.71
N TYR A 67 -6.85 -0.17 4.85
CA TYR A 67 -7.82 -0.34 5.95
C TYR A 67 -7.07 -0.54 7.26
N LEU A 68 -7.77 -0.45 8.39
CA LEU A 68 -7.23 -0.80 9.70
C LEU A 68 -7.59 -2.24 10.05
N GLN A 69 -6.61 -3.13 10.08
CA GLN A 69 -6.81 -4.52 10.50
C GLN A 69 -7.04 -4.58 12.01
N THR A 70 -8.27 -4.92 12.42
CA THR A 70 -8.67 -5.08 13.83
C THR A 70 -8.93 -6.53 14.23
N GLY A 71 -8.64 -7.49 13.36
CA GLY A 71 -8.81 -8.94 13.55
C GLY A 71 -9.86 -9.57 12.62
N ASN A 72 -10.89 -8.79 12.25
CA ASN A 72 -12.02 -9.27 11.46
C ASN A 72 -11.96 -8.87 9.98
N CYS A 73 -10.97 -8.04 9.59
CA CYS A 73 -10.87 -7.61 8.20
C CYS A 73 -10.33 -8.76 7.34
N GLY A 74 -10.97 -9.00 6.20
CA GLY A 74 -10.42 -9.88 5.17
C GLY A 74 -9.19 -9.25 4.50
N PHE A 75 -8.51 -10.01 3.63
CA PHE A 75 -7.29 -9.55 2.97
C PHE A 75 -7.55 -8.30 2.12
N ASN A 76 -8.71 -8.21 1.45
CA ASN A 76 -9.09 -7.05 0.65
C ASN A 76 -9.89 -6.02 1.45
N GLY A 77 -9.82 -6.08 2.79
CA GLY A 77 -10.57 -5.19 3.68
C GLY A 77 -12.05 -5.53 3.79
N GLU A 78 -12.45 -6.76 3.48
CA GLU A 78 -13.82 -7.24 3.76
C GLU A 78 -14.15 -7.04 5.24
N ASN A 79 -15.38 -6.64 5.56
CA ASN A 79 -15.88 -6.29 6.89
C ASN A 79 -15.26 -5.03 7.53
N CYS A 80 -14.49 -4.24 6.78
CA CYS A 80 -13.83 -3.03 7.27
C CYS A 80 -14.01 -1.86 6.32
N ALA A 81 -13.87 -0.64 6.83
CA ALA A 81 -13.92 0.56 6.00
C ALA A 81 -12.68 0.57 5.11
N LEU A 82 -12.90 0.67 3.80
CA LEU A 82 -11.84 0.59 2.81
C LEU A 82 -11.53 1.98 2.27
N VAL A 83 -10.26 2.37 2.24
CA VAL A 83 -9.78 3.49 1.43
C VAL A 83 -9.28 2.92 0.11
N GLU A 84 -9.91 3.32 -0.98
CA GLU A 84 -9.53 2.94 -2.34
C GLU A 84 -8.72 4.10 -2.93
N LEU A 85 -7.54 3.83 -3.51
CA LEU A 85 -6.66 4.91 -3.99
C LEU A 85 -5.93 4.58 -5.30
N THR A 86 -5.73 5.63 -6.08
CA THR A 86 -4.82 5.71 -7.22
C THR A 86 -4.02 7.01 -7.08
N LEU A 87 -2.72 6.91 -6.86
CA LEU A 87 -1.81 8.05 -6.86
C LEU A 87 -1.00 8.02 -8.15
N LYS A 88 -1.22 9.04 -8.98
CA LYS A 88 -0.47 9.21 -10.21
C LYS A 88 -0.39 10.67 -10.65
N ASN A 89 0.65 11.00 -11.42
CA ASN A 89 0.74 12.29 -12.09
C ASN A 89 -0.32 12.40 -13.19
N PRO A 90 -1.02 13.55 -13.32
CA PRO A 90 -1.94 13.77 -14.42
C PRO A 90 -1.18 13.83 -15.76
N SER A 91 -1.66 13.10 -16.76
CA SER A 91 -1.19 13.22 -18.15
C SER A 91 -2.09 14.14 -18.99
N GLN A 92 -3.31 14.38 -18.51
CA GLN A 92 -4.33 15.27 -19.06
C GLN A 92 -5.29 15.71 -17.93
N PRO A 93 -6.09 16.78 -18.11
CA PRO A 93 -7.10 17.17 -17.12
C PRO A 93 -8.00 16.00 -16.70
N GLY A 94 -8.27 15.87 -15.40
CA GLY A 94 -9.10 14.80 -14.83
C GLY A 94 -8.40 13.45 -14.67
N SER A 95 -7.16 13.29 -15.16
CA SER A 95 -6.42 12.02 -15.08
C SER A 95 -5.46 11.91 -13.90
N GLY A 96 -5.48 12.85 -12.94
CA GLY A 96 -4.61 12.82 -11.77
C GLY A 96 -4.91 11.69 -10.78
N SER A 97 -4.51 11.94 -9.53
CA SER A 97 -4.76 11.03 -8.41
C SER A 97 -6.23 11.06 -8.00
N SER A 98 -6.74 9.93 -7.50
CA SER A 98 -8.07 9.85 -6.90
C SER A 98 -8.07 8.91 -5.69
N SER A 99 -8.90 9.22 -4.72
CA SER A 99 -9.10 8.39 -3.53
C SER A 99 -10.52 8.52 -3.04
N ASP A 100 -11.02 7.47 -2.40
CA ASP A 100 -12.36 7.42 -1.85
C ASP A 100 -12.45 6.41 -0.70
N ILE A 101 -13.56 6.44 0.04
CA ILE A 101 -13.88 5.49 1.10
C ILE A 101 -15.03 4.63 0.60
N SER A 102 -14.96 3.31 0.77
CA SER A 102 -16.02 2.38 0.36
C SER A 102 -16.55 1.57 1.54
N LEU A 103 -17.88 1.58 1.65
CA LEU A 103 -18.71 0.75 2.54
C LEU A 103 -19.67 -0.13 1.72
N ILE A 104 -19.41 -0.31 0.42
CA ILE A 104 -20.16 -1.24 -0.41
C ILE A 104 -19.84 -2.66 0.06
N ALA A 105 -20.86 -3.45 0.38
CA ALA A 105 -20.68 -4.84 0.81
C ALA A 105 -19.77 -5.63 -0.16
N PRO A 106 -18.81 -6.42 0.36
CA PRO A 106 -18.63 -6.84 1.75
C PRO A 106 -17.83 -5.87 2.64
N HIS A 107 -17.51 -4.65 2.21
CA HIS A 107 -16.92 -3.64 3.09
C HIS A 107 -17.97 -3.09 4.05
N ALA A 108 -17.55 -2.75 5.27
CA ALA A 108 -18.45 -2.30 6.31
C ALA A 108 -17.72 -1.40 7.29
N TYR A 109 -18.42 -0.44 7.88
CA TYR A 109 -17.81 0.44 8.85
C TYR A 109 -17.35 -0.34 10.09
N ASN A 110 -16.08 -0.22 10.46
CA ASN A 110 -15.51 -0.80 11.69
C ASN A 110 -14.90 0.29 12.59
N VAL A 111 -14.17 1.24 12.01
CA VAL A 111 -13.60 2.41 12.70
C VAL A 111 -13.78 3.66 11.85
N GLU A 112 -13.74 4.83 12.50
CA GLU A 112 -13.67 6.10 11.77
C GLU A 112 -12.43 6.07 10.88
N THR A 113 -12.63 6.36 9.59
CA THR A 113 -11.60 6.27 8.57
C THR A 113 -11.66 7.54 7.73
N GLY A 114 -10.50 8.13 7.46
CA GLY A 114 -10.39 9.29 6.61
C GLY A 114 -9.08 9.30 5.84
N PHE A 115 -9.05 10.11 4.79
CA PHE A 115 -7.82 10.42 4.07
C PHE A 115 -7.76 11.91 3.76
N SER A 116 -6.55 12.42 3.52
CA SER A 116 -6.30 13.75 2.98
C SER A 116 -5.03 13.76 2.15
N TYR A 117 -5.03 14.51 1.05
CA TYR A 117 -3.85 14.72 0.25
C TYR A 117 -2.86 15.67 0.94
N PHE A 118 -1.57 15.49 0.67
CA PHE A 118 -0.51 16.42 1.05
C PHE A 118 0.63 16.47 0.02
N GLY A 119 1.39 17.57 -0.01
CA GLY A 119 2.36 17.81 -1.10
C GLY A 119 1.67 18.13 -2.44
N GLY A 120 0.41 18.57 -2.38
CA GLY A 120 -0.49 18.77 -3.51
C GLY A 120 -1.95 18.61 -3.05
N CYS A 121 -2.84 19.52 -3.43
CA CYS A 121 -4.25 19.53 -2.97
C CYS A 121 -4.40 19.42 -1.43
N ASP A 122 -3.49 20.04 -0.67
CA ASP A 122 -3.31 19.80 0.76
C ASP A 122 -4.62 19.93 1.57
N GLY A 123 -4.90 18.92 2.38
CA GLY A 123 -6.10 18.86 3.22
C GLY A 123 -7.39 18.47 2.48
N THR A 124 -7.35 18.37 1.15
CA THR A 124 -8.47 17.84 0.36
C THR A 124 -8.60 16.34 0.63
N GLY A 125 -9.80 15.87 0.98
CA GLY A 125 -10.02 14.46 1.29
C GLY A 125 -11.43 14.19 1.80
N ALA A 126 -11.63 13.03 2.41
CA ALA A 126 -12.89 12.61 2.99
C ALA A 126 -12.67 11.97 4.37
N THR A 127 -13.68 12.06 5.24
CA THR A 127 -13.73 11.34 6.51
C THR A 127 -15.10 10.67 6.62
N CYS A 128 -15.12 9.41 7.01
CA CYS A 128 -16.30 8.64 7.35
C CYS A 128 -16.25 8.27 8.84
N SER A 129 -17.05 8.94 9.67
CA SER A 129 -17.10 8.77 11.13
C SER A 129 -18.28 7.92 11.63
N SER A 130 -19.08 7.37 10.72
CA SER A 130 -20.19 6.49 11.06
C SER A 130 -20.55 5.56 9.89
N PRO A 131 -21.31 4.48 10.14
CA PRO A 131 -21.77 3.59 9.09
C PRO A 131 -22.71 4.23 8.06
N GLN A 132 -23.21 5.46 8.30
CA GLN A 132 -24.11 6.19 7.41
C GLN A 132 -23.46 7.48 6.86
N CYS A 133 -22.14 7.58 6.89
CA CYS A 133 -21.42 8.74 6.38
C CYS A 133 -21.73 8.98 4.89
N LYS A 134 -21.94 10.24 4.50
CA LYS A 134 -22.25 10.62 3.11
C LYS A 134 -21.03 10.75 2.21
N THR A 135 -19.85 10.55 2.77
CA THR A 135 -18.53 10.74 2.17
C THR A 135 -17.88 9.43 1.74
N ALA A 136 -18.62 8.32 1.82
CA ALA A 136 -18.21 7.01 1.36
C ALA A 136 -19.17 6.48 0.29
N PHE A 137 -18.67 5.59 -0.55
CA PHE A 137 -19.48 4.79 -1.45
C PHE A 137 -20.30 3.79 -0.62
N HIS A 138 -21.63 3.85 -0.75
CA HIS A 138 -22.57 2.83 -0.25
C HIS A 138 -23.15 2.02 -1.41
N LYS A 139 -23.07 2.57 -2.62
CA LYS A 139 -23.50 1.96 -3.87
C LYS A 139 -22.50 2.28 -4.98
N PRO A 140 -22.35 1.42 -6.01
CA PRO A 140 -21.39 1.63 -7.09
C PRO A 140 -21.53 2.96 -7.85
N ASP A 141 -22.69 3.61 -7.80
CA ASP A 141 -23.00 4.85 -8.49
C ASP A 141 -22.83 6.13 -7.64
N ASP A 142 -22.35 6.02 -6.39
CA ASP A 142 -22.03 7.16 -5.50
C ASP A 142 -20.78 7.95 -5.93
N THR A 143 -20.56 8.12 -7.23
CA THR A 143 -19.36 8.70 -7.86
C THR A 143 -18.98 10.10 -7.38
N HIS A 144 -19.91 10.81 -6.75
CA HIS A 144 -19.71 12.14 -6.18
C HIS A 144 -18.87 12.16 -4.89
N VAL A 145 -18.65 11.01 -4.25
CA VAL A 145 -17.84 10.90 -3.01
C VAL A 145 -16.36 10.67 -3.29
N GLN A 146 -15.97 10.49 -4.56
CA GLN A 146 -14.58 10.37 -4.96
C GLN A 146 -13.88 11.72 -4.96
N VAL A 147 -12.69 11.77 -4.35
CA VAL A 147 -11.90 13.00 -4.23
C VAL A 147 -10.68 12.91 -5.14
N ALA A 148 -10.67 13.74 -6.18
CA ALA A 148 -9.58 13.82 -7.14
C ALA A 148 -8.56 14.90 -6.76
N CYS A 149 -7.30 14.69 -7.15
CA CYS A 149 -6.24 15.69 -7.10
C CYS A 149 -5.46 15.71 -8.41
N GLN A 150 -5.34 16.88 -9.02
CA GLN A 150 -4.64 17.10 -10.29
C GLN A 150 -3.22 17.66 -10.09
N SER A 151 -2.66 17.59 -8.88
CA SER A 151 -1.26 17.95 -8.63
C SER A 151 -0.33 16.80 -8.95
N THR A 152 0.90 17.11 -9.38
CA THR A 152 1.95 16.09 -9.54
C THR A 152 2.57 15.73 -8.19
N ASN A 153 3.01 14.47 -8.05
CA ASN A 153 3.70 13.93 -6.87
C ASN A 153 2.96 14.16 -5.56
N VAL A 154 1.62 14.08 -5.62
CA VAL A 154 0.78 14.21 -4.44
C VAL A 154 0.88 12.97 -3.56
N ASN A 155 0.82 13.17 -2.25
CA ASN A 155 0.91 12.13 -1.24
C ASN A 155 -0.44 11.98 -0.53
N LEU A 156 -0.63 10.86 0.17
CA LEU A 156 -1.87 10.55 0.86
C LEU A 156 -1.63 10.25 2.33
N LEU A 157 -2.29 11.00 3.21
CA LEU A 157 -2.37 10.73 4.64
C LEU A 157 -3.68 9.99 4.91
N ILE A 158 -3.60 8.78 5.46
CA ILE A 158 -4.75 7.99 5.89
C ILE A 158 -4.82 8.02 7.41
N THR A 159 -5.96 8.43 7.96
CA THR A 159 -6.19 8.58 9.40
C THR A 159 -7.29 7.62 9.84
N PHE A 160 -7.03 6.89 10.93
CA PHE A 160 -8.01 6.05 11.61
C PHE A 160 -8.32 6.62 13.00
N CYS A 161 -9.58 6.56 13.41
CA CYS A 161 -10.12 7.12 14.66
C CYS A 161 -9.78 8.61 14.87
N GLY A 162 -9.94 9.40 13.82
CA GLY A 162 -9.89 10.85 13.92
C GLY A 162 -10.08 11.53 12.58
N SER A 163 -10.44 12.81 12.63
CA SER A 163 -10.74 13.57 11.42
C SER A 163 -9.50 13.82 10.57
N SER A 164 -9.62 13.63 9.26
CA SER A 164 -8.52 13.90 8.29
C SER A 164 -8.26 15.40 8.05
N GLY A 165 -9.07 16.27 8.67
CA GLY A 165 -9.03 17.74 8.55
C GLY A 165 -7.91 18.44 9.34
N GLY A 166 -7.06 17.70 10.05
CA GLY A 166 -5.80 18.29 10.49
C GLY A 166 -4.96 18.55 9.25
N LYS A 167 -4.71 19.83 8.91
CA LYS A 167 -3.60 20.19 8.01
C LYS A 167 -2.45 19.32 8.46
N ALA A 168 -1.95 18.46 7.56
CA ALA A 168 -0.75 17.69 7.82
C ALA A 168 0.33 18.74 8.07
N SER A 169 0.46 19.15 9.34
CA SER A 169 1.52 20.02 9.79
C SER A 169 2.74 19.31 9.27
N ALA A 170 3.45 19.96 8.35
CA ALA A 170 4.61 19.40 7.70
C ALA A 170 5.64 19.15 8.80
N SER A 171 5.47 18.04 9.51
CA SER A 171 6.41 17.52 10.46
C SER A 171 7.55 17.13 9.55
N THR A 172 8.53 18.03 9.54
CA THR A 172 9.85 17.92 8.97
C THR A 172 10.22 16.45 8.86
N PRO A 173 10.67 15.95 7.68
CA PRO A 173 11.18 14.59 7.59
C PRO A 173 12.12 14.38 8.76
N PRO A 174 12.07 13.24 9.50
CA PRO A 174 12.93 13.03 10.65
C PRO A 174 14.35 13.27 10.16
N SER A 175 14.93 14.40 10.56
CA SER A 175 16.34 14.67 10.39
C SER A 175 17.01 13.43 10.93
N VAL A 176 17.78 12.75 10.07
CA VAL A 176 18.64 11.66 10.46
C VAL A 176 19.48 12.21 11.60
N GLN A 177 19.06 11.96 12.84
CA GLN A 177 19.87 12.24 14.01
C GLN A 177 21.01 11.25 13.86
N LYS A 178 22.16 11.81 13.48
CA LYS A 178 23.44 11.14 13.57
C LYS A 178 23.48 10.50 14.95
N ALA A 179 23.57 9.18 14.99
CA ALA A 179 23.62 8.42 16.22
C ALA A 179 24.83 8.90 17.03
N ASP A 180 24.59 9.74 18.03
CA ASP A 180 25.54 9.93 19.11
C ASP A 180 25.57 8.63 19.89
N VAL A 181 26.68 7.91 19.73
CA VAL A 181 27.00 6.67 20.43
C VAL A 181 27.12 6.99 21.92
N PRO A 182 26.25 6.47 22.80
CA PRO A 182 26.47 6.55 24.23
C PRO A 182 27.59 5.59 24.61
N ALA A 183 28.60 6.12 25.29
CA ALA A 183 29.65 5.34 25.93
C ALA A 183 29.02 4.29 26.86
N SER A 184 29.52 3.07 26.76
CA SER A 184 29.03 1.89 27.46
C SER A 184 29.53 1.88 28.91
N ASP A 185 28.62 1.91 29.88
CA ASP A 185 28.91 1.47 31.24
C ASP A 185 28.63 -0.04 31.39
N PRO A 186 29.47 -0.79 32.12
CA PRO A 186 29.32 -2.22 32.31
C PRO A 186 28.24 -2.55 33.35
N VAL A 187 27.24 -3.35 32.95
CA VAL A 187 26.23 -3.91 33.86
C VAL A 187 26.76 -5.19 34.51
N PRO A 188 26.59 -5.38 35.84
CA PRO A 188 27.01 -6.59 36.53
C PRO A 188 26.05 -7.76 36.27
N VAL A 189 26.66 -8.92 36.04
CA VAL A 189 26.02 -10.23 35.95
C VAL A 189 25.39 -10.61 37.30
N ASN A 190 24.12 -11.03 37.29
CA ASN A 190 23.56 -11.78 38.41
C ASN A 190 22.72 -12.98 37.95
N ALA A 191 23.24 -14.12 38.37
CA ALA A 191 22.73 -15.47 38.57
C ALA A 191 21.25 -15.80 38.29
N ALA A 192 21.10 -16.79 37.39
CA ALA A 192 20.38 -18.06 37.54
C ALA A 192 19.22 -18.18 38.55
N SER A 193 18.05 -18.60 38.06
CA SER A 193 17.18 -19.57 38.72
C SER A 193 16.30 -20.32 37.71
N THR A 194 16.31 -21.64 37.88
CA THR A 194 15.82 -22.78 37.06
C THR A 194 14.28 -22.96 37.18
N PRO A 195 13.60 -23.71 36.28
CA PRO A 195 12.15 -23.67 36.09
C PRO A 195 11.39 -24.79 36.83
N PRO A 196 10.05 -24.77 36.83
CA PRO A 196 9.25 -25.98 36.92
C PRO A 196 8.54 -26.30 35.60
N ALA A 197 8.58 -27.60 35.30
CA ALA A 197 7.84 -28.29 34.25
C ALA A 197 6.38 -28.53 34.65
N GLU A 198 5.45 -28.49 33.70
CA GLU A 198 4.14 -29.16 33.76
C GLU A 198 3.62 -29.34 32.32
N ALA A 199 3.59 -30.57 31.82
CA ALA A 199 2.43 -31.46 31.73
C ALA A 199 1.44 -31.04 30.62
N SER A 200 1.47 -31.71 29.46
CA SER A 200 0.72 -32.95 29.17
C SER A 200 -0.74 -32.71 28.75
N SER A 201 -1.01 -32.79 27.45
CA SER A 201 -1.94 -33.78 26.85
C SER A 201 -2.28 -33.43 25.39
N SER A 202 -1.88 -34.31 24.49
CA SER A 202 -2.40 -34.42 23.12
C SER A 202 -3.69 -35.25 23.13
N PRO A 203 -4.64 -34.96 22.24
CA PRO A 203 -5.48 -36.00 21.68
C PRO A 203 -5.23 -36.22 20.18
N GLU A 204 -5.01 -37.48 19.90
CA GLU A 204 -4.96 -38.20 18.64
C GLU A 204 -6.26 -38.06 17.81
N PRO A 205 -6.18 -37.92 16.47
CA PRO A 205 -7.34 -38.16 15.61
C PRO A 205 -7.31 -39.57 15.01
N SER A 206 -8.37 -40.34 15.29
CA SER A 206 -8.68 -41.61 14.64
C SER A 206 -9.05 -41.46 13.15
N PRO A 207 -8.81 -42.49 12.32
CA PRO A 207 -9.13 -42.47 10.90
C PRO A 207 -10.52 -43.02 10.61
N THR A 208 -11.27 -42.36 9.72
CA THR A 208 -12.45 -42.96 9.08
C THR A 208 -12.24 -42.99 7.57
N ALA A 209 -12.05 -44.20 7.06
CA ALA A 209 -12.05 -44.54 5.66
C ALA A 209 -13.49 -44.57 5.11
N ALA A 210 -13.73 -44.00 3.93
CA ALA A 210 -14.85 -44.39 3.07
C ALA A 210 -14.58 -44.08 1.59
N ALA A 211 -14.46 -45.18 0.84
CA ALA A 211 -14.94 -45.42 -0.53
C ALA A 211 -14.61 -44.43 -1.66
N GLN A 212 -13.68 -44.86 -2.50
CA GLN A 212 -13.43 -44.39 -3.86
C GLN A 212 -14.56 -44.83 -4.83
N LYS A 213 -14.90 -43.96 -5.80
CA LYS A 213 -15.46 -44.35 -7.10
C LYS A 213 -14.54 -43.83 -8.21
N PRO A 214 -14.34 -44.59 -9.31
CA PRO A 214 -13.40 -44.23 -10.36
C PRO A 214 -14.02 -43.21 -11.32
N VAL A 215 -13.29 -42.13 -11.62
CA VAL A 215 -13.60 -41.27 -12.76
C VAL A 215 -12.40 -41.24 -13.70
N THR A 216 -12.73 -41.58 -14.92
CA THR A 216 -11.91 -41.81 -16.10
C THR A 216 -10.96 -40.66 -16.45
N THR A 217 -9.71 -41.05 -16.67
CA THR A 217 -8.60 -40.31 -17.26
C THR A 217 -8.93 -39.76 -18.65
N CYS A 218 -8.75 -38.45 -18.84
CA CYS A 218 -8.39 -37.87 -20.14
C CYS A 218 -7.10 -37.07 -19.97
N LEU A 219 -6.00 -37.67 -20.44
CA LEU A 219 -4.67 -37.07 -20.55
C LEU A 219 -4.73 -35.88 -21.52
N ASN A 220 -4.33 -34.69 -21.07
CA ASN A 220 -3.85 -33.65 -21.98
C ASN A 220 -2.53 -33.07 -21.48
N ARG A 221 -1.48 -33.42 -22.21
CA ARG A 221 -0.07 -33.19 -21.90
C ARG A 221 0.32 -31.78 -22.36
N GLN A 222 0.16 -30.76 -21.51
CA GLN A 222 0.76 -29.44 -21.77
C GLN A 222 2.00 -29.23 -20.90
N LYS A 223 3.14 -29.24 -21.57
CA LYS A 223 4.49 -29.00 -21.06
C LYS A 223 4.62 -27.52 -20.69
N LYS A 224 4.39 -27.18 -19.43
CA LYS A 224 4.57 -25.81 -18.89
C LYS A 224 5.98 -25.69 -18.33
N ARG A 225 6.79 -24.81 -18.90
CA ARG A 225 8.12 -24.44 -18.40
C ARG A 225 7.94 -23.58 -17.15
N SER A 226 8.41 -24.08 -16.00
CA SER A 226 8.42 -23.37 -14.72
C SER A 226 9.53 -22.32 -14.71
N ALA A 227 9.16 -21.07 -14.46
CA ALA A 227 10.09 -20.01 -14.07
C ALA A 227 10.43 -20.15 -12.57
N PRO A 228 11.64 -19.74 -12.13
CA PRO A 228 12.03 -19.87 -10.73
C PRO A 228 11.22 -18.91 -9.84
N GLN A 229 10.53 -19.50 -8.87
CA GLN A 229 9.73 -18.81 -7.87
C GLN A 229 10.67 -18.22 -6.81
N LEU A 230 10.77 -16.90 -6.77
CA LEU A 230 11.52 -16.18 -5.74
C LEU A 230 10.70 -16.26 -4.43
N VAL A 231 11.14 -17.12 -3.51
CA VAL A 231 10.47 -17.34 -2.21
C VAL A 231 10.81 -16.16 -1.29
N ALA A 232 9.85 -15.26 -1.08
CA ALA A 232 9.91 -14.26 -0.02
C ALA A 232 9.78 -14.95 1.34
N ARG A 233 10.90 -15.08 2.06
CA ARG A 233 10.93 -15.60 3.44
C ARG A 233 10.38 -14.55 4.40
N GLY A 234 9.34 -14.90 5.16
CA GLY A 234 8.98 -14.20 6.41
C GLY A 234 7.53 -13.75 6.60
N MET A 235 6.58 -14.11 5.74
CA MET A 235 5.16 -13.81 6.02
C MET A 235 4.45 -15.00 6.69
N PRO A 236 3.57 -14.78 7.69
CA PRO A 236 2.77 -15.83 8.31
C PRO A 236 1.98 -16.62 7.25
N GLU A 237 1.98 -17.95 7.32
CA GLU A 237 1.32 -18.82 6.32
C GLU A 237 -0.17 -18.50 6.14
N ASP A 238 -0.87 -18.07 7.20
CA ASP A 238 -2.28 -17.68 7.15
C ASP A 238 -2.56 -16.51 6.17
N ILE A 239 -1.59 -15.64 5.95
CA ILE A 239 -1.74 -14.51 5.01
C ILE A 239 -1.55 -14.97 3.57
N MET A 240 -0.62 -15.92 3.32
CA MET A 240 -0.39 -16.44 1.97
C MET A 240 -1.56 -17.32 1.47
N ILE A 241 -2.21 -18.07 2.35
CA ILE A 241 -3.37 -18.88 1.97
C ILE A 241 -4.52 -18.00 1.50
N ARG A 242 -4.77 -16.86 2.16
CA ARG A 242 -5.87 -15.94 1.80
C ARG A 242 -5.67 -15.16 0.49
N ALA A 243 -4.42 -14.87 0.10
CA ALA A 243 -4.14 -14.20 -1.18
C ALA A 243 -4.45 -15.09 -2.42
N SER A 244 -4.63 -16.41 -2.23
CA SER A 244 -4.94 -17.35 -3.30
C SER A 244 -6.44 -17.60 -3.52
N ASP A 245 -7.33 -16.98 -2.73
CA ASP A 245 -8.78 -17.15 -2.86
C ASP A 245 -9.29 -16.57 -4.19
N PRO A 246 -9.95 -17.38 -5.06
CA PRO A 246 -10.57 -16.91 -6.29
C PRO A 246 -11.58 -15.77 -6.09
N ARG A 247 -12.25 -15.70 -4.93
CA ARG A 247 -13.20 -14.63 -4.58
C ARG A 247 -12.48 -13.31 -4.38
N ALA A 248 -11.36 -13.31 -3.64
CA ALA A 248 -10.51 -12.14 -3.46
C ALA A 248 -10.07 -11.57 -4.81
N ARG A 249 -9.63 -12.44 -5.72
CA ARG A 249 -9.22 -12.03 -7.07
C ARG A 249 -10.36 -11.46 -7.91
N ALA A 250 -11.53 -12.10 -7.88
CA ALA A 250 -12.71 -11.62 -8.61
C ALA A 250 -13.18 -10.24 -8.11
N MET A 251 -13.08 -10.01 -6.79
CA MET A 251 -13.42 -8.75 -6.16
C MET A 251 -12.42 -7.64 -6.53
N TYR A 252 -11.11 -7.92 -6.46
CA TYR A 252 -10.07 -7.02 -6.95
C TYR A 252 -10.28 -6.64 -8.43
N ASP A 253 -10.61 -7.61 -9.29
CA ASP A 253 -10.87 -7.36 -10.70
C ASP A 253 -12.16 -6.53 -10.92
N ALA A 254 -13.19 -6.70 -10.08
CA ALA A 254 -14.40 -5.88 -10.12
C ALA A 254 -14.12 -4.44 -9.73
N HIS A 255 -13.35 -4.25 -8.66
CA HIS A 255 -12.88 -2.95 -8.20
C HIS A 255 -12.04 -2.24 -9.28
N ARG A 256 -11.08 -2.94 -9.89
CA ARG A 256 -10.28 -2.42 -11.01
C ARG A 256 -11.13 -1.99 -12.19
N ARG A 257 -12.18 -2.76 -12.54
CA ARG A 257 -13.12 -2.39 -13.62
C ARG A 257 -13.92 -1.13 -13.29
N HIS A 258 -14.30 -0.94 -12.03
CA HIS A 258 -15.00 0.25 -11.57
C HIS A 258 -14.11 1.50 -11.73
N HIS A 259 -12.89 1.48 -11.21
CA HIS A 259 -11.95 2.59 -11.38
C HIS A 259 -11.66 2.90 -12.85
N ALA A 260 -11.49 1.88 -13.69
CA ALA A 260 -11.31 2.08 -15.12
C ALA A 260 -12.51 2.81 -15.76
N LYS A 261 -13.73 2.45 -15.36
CA LYS A 261 -14.97 3.09 -15.84
C LYS A 261 -15.09 4.55 -15.38
N LEU A 262 -14.68 4.87 -14.15
CA LEU A 262 -14.69 6.25 -13.65
C LEU A 262 -13.63 7.11 -14.36
N SER A 263 -12.42 6.59 -14.53
CA SER A 263 -11.33 7.33 -15.19
C SER A 263 -11.61 7.64 -16.67
N GLY A 264 -12.47 6.86 -17.34
CA GLY A 264 -12.88 7.11 -18.73
C GLY A 264 -14.13 7.99 -18.90
N ARG A 265 -14.84 8.32 -17.82
CA ARG A 265 -16.13 9.04 -17.87
C ARG A 265 -16.06 10.55 -17.63
N TYR A 266 -14.88 11.12 -17.36
CA TYR A 266 -14.68 12.57 -17.31
C TYR A 266 -13.91 13.08 -18.54
N PRO A 267 -14.51 13.11 -19.76
CA PRO A 267 -14.09 14.06 -20.77
C PRO A 267 -14.70 15.42 -20.42
N ASN A 268 -13.90 16.31 -19.83
CA ASN A 268 -14.20 17.72 -19.58
C ASN A 268 -15.20 18.03 -18.46
N ALA A 269 -14.66 18.36 -17.28
CA ALA A 269 -15.25 19.30 -16.34
C ALA A 269 -14.15 20.30 -15.93
#